data_AF-A0A848YK96-F1
#
_entry.id   AF-A0A848YK96-F1
#
_cell.length_a   1.000
_cell.length_b   1.000
_cell.length_c   1.000
_cell.angle_alpha   90.00
_cell.angle_beta   90.00
_cell.angle_gamma   90.00
#
_symmetry.space_group_name_H-M   'P 1'
#
loop_
_entity.id
_entity.type
_entity.pdbx_description
1 polymer ?
#
loop_
_entity_poly.entity_id
_entity_poly.type
_entity_poly.pdbx_seq_one_letter_code
_entity_poly.pdbx_strand_id
1 'polypeptide(L)'
;MVDLDNILRTEPAIVTAFSALKFVKLNHDQHLQLCDLLEEIADSLPDRVDERQCVYAADALRYRVNIHHQLEEEVLFPRLMARATGDRELRGILNRLADEHRTDEGHCEEAIELLTKLSHGMPPPNVEAAGYMLRGLFEGLRRHIAFENDHVLPMAQALLQEDDLEALACEIRRTDQHPEPAGSSH
;
A
#
# COMPACT_ATOMS: atom_id res chain seq x y z
N MET A 1 -13.37 15.87 -2.21
CA MET A 1 -13.71 15.15 -0.97
C MET A 1 -13.44 13.70 -1.24
N VAL A 2 -12.38 13.18 -0.64
CA VAL A 2 -11.96 11.79 -0.75
C VAL A 2 -13.06 10.87 -0.19
N ASP A 3 -13.33 9.76 -0.87
CA ASP A 3 -14.28 8.73 -0.41
C ASP A 3 -13.58 7.80 0.59
N LEU A 4 -13.70 8.12 1.87
CA LEU A 4 -13.07 7.36 2.96
C LEU A 4 -13.53 5.90 3.02
N ASP A 5 -14.79 5.63 2.64
CA ASP A 5 -15.33 4.27 2.63
C ASP A 5 -14.66 3.43 1.52
N ASN A 6 -14.30 4.05 0.39
CA ASN A 6 -13.63 3.34 -0.69
C ASN A 6 -12.16 2.99 -0.39
N ILE A 7 -11.46 3.80 0.43
CA ILE A 7 -10.08 3.52 0.87
C ILE A 7 -10.00 2.21 1.67
N LEU A 8 -11.00 1.97 2.53
CA LEU A 8 -11.04 0.79 3.39
C LEU A 8 -11.87 -0.37 2.82
N ARG A 9 -12.67 -0.13 1.78
CA ARG A 9 -13.51 -1.18 1.18
C ARG A 9 -12.65 -2.25 0.53
N THR A 10 -12.90 -3.51 0.86
CA THR A 10 -12.41 -4.67 0.10
C THR A 10 -13.52 -5.71 0.03
N GLU A 11 -13.69 -6.34 -1.13
CA GLU A 11 -14.52 -7.53 -1.30
C GLU A 11 -13.65 -8.68 -1.84
N PRO A 12 -12.69 -9.17 -1.05
CA PRO A 12 -11.68 -10.10 -1.53
C PRO A 12 -12.23 -11.54 -1.60
N ALA A 13 -13.29 -11.85 -0.85
CA ALA A 13 -13.96 -13.16 -0.85
C ALA A 13 -14.45 -13.62 -2.24
N ILE A 14 -14.69 -12.69 -3.16
CA ILE A 14 -15.15 -12.98 -4.54
C ILE A 14 -14.01 -12.99 -5.57
N VAL A 15 -12.77 -12.75 -5.15
CA VAL A 15 -11.60 -12.74 -6.04
C VAL A 15 -11.33 -14.15 -6.55
N THR A 16 -11.08 -14.26 -7.85
CA THR A 16 -10.77 -15.49 -8.58
C THR A 16 -9.42 -15.33 -9.28
N ALA A 17 -8.83 -16.40 -9.82
CA ALA A 17 -7.65 -16.29 -10.69
C ALA A 17 -7.78 -15.18 -11.77
N PHE A 18 -8.92 -15.12 -12.47
CA PHE A 18 -9.14 -14.16 -13.56
C PHE A 18 -9.27 -12.69 -13.10
N SER A 19 -9.48 -12.45 -11.81
CA SER A 19 -9.62 -11.12 -11.23
C SER A 19 -8.51 -10.74 -10.25
N ALA A 20 -7.55 -11.63 -9.97
CA ALA A 20 -6.50 -11.41 -8.99
C ALA A 20 -5.65 -10.17 -9.31
N LEU A 21 -5.15 -10.02 -10.55
CA LEU A 21 -4.40 -8.82 -10.94
C LEU A 21 -5.25 -7.55 -11.01
N LYS A 22 -6.56 -7.68 -11.28
CA LYS A 22 -7.49 -6.53 -11.19
C LYS A 22 -7.67 -6.09 -9.75
N PHE A 23 -7.65 -7.01 -8.80
CA PHE A 23 -7.71 -6.71 -7.38
C PHE A 23 -6.42 -6.02 -6.89
N VAL A 24 -5.24 -6.47 -7.35
CA VAL A 24 -3.98 -5.75 -7.09
C VAL A 24 -4.07 -4.31 -7.61
N LYS A 25 -4.52 -4.12 -8.85
CA LYS A 25 -4.73 -2.78 -9.41
C LYS A 25 -5.73 -1.92 -8.62
N LEU A 26 -6.79 -2.54 -8.09
CA LEU A 26 -7.76 -1.86 -7.23
C LEU A 26 -7.11 -1.39 -5.93
N ASN A 27 -6.27 -2.21 -5.30
CA ASN A 27 -5.51 -1.81 -4.12
C ASN A 27 -4.60 -0.61 -4.41
N HIS A 28 -3.93 -0.59 -5.57
CA HIS A 28 -3.14 0.56 -6.00
C HIS A 28 -4.01 1.82 -6.08
N ASP A 29 -5.21 1.74 -6.67
CA ASP A 29 -6.12 2.89 -6.76
C ASP A 29 -6.56 3.38 -5.37
N GLN A 30 -6.70 2.49 -4.40
CA GLN A 30 -7.04 2.85 -3.01
C GLN A 30 -5.87 3.48 -2.27
N HIS A 31 -4.64 3.00 -2.51
CA HIS A 31 -3.44 3.64 -1.97
C HIS A 31 -3.22 5.02 -2.58
N LEU A 32 -3.57 5.24 -3.86
CA LEU A 32 -3.56 6.57 -4.47
C LEU A 32 -4.60 7.50 -3.82
N GLN A 33 -5.79 7.00 -3.49
CA GLN A 33 -6.78 7.78 -2.71
C GLN A 33 -6.31 8.08 -1.30
N LEU A 34 -5.57 7.17 -0.65
CA LEU A 34 -4.90 7.43 0.61
C LEU A 34 -3.84 8.53 0.45
N CYS A 35 -3.08 8.54 -0.65
CA CYS A 35 -2.14 9.61 -0.93
C CYS A 35 -2.84 10.98 -1.06
N ASP A 36 -4.00 11.03 -1.73
CA ASP A 36 -4.81 12.24 -1.83
C ASP A 36 -5.30 12.70 -0.44
N LEU A 37 -5.70 11.77 0.43
CA LEU A 37 -6.09 12.06 1.81
C LEU A 37 -4.92 12.63 2.65
N LEU A 38 -3.72 12.04 2.51
CA LEU A 38 -2.52 12.52 3.20
C LEU A 38 -2.13 13.93 2.74
N GLU A 39 -2.31 14.22 1.44
CA GLU A 39 -2.10 15.55 0.89
C GLU A 39 -3.13 16.56 1.41
N GLU A 40 -4.41 16.21 1.46
CA GLU A 40 -5.46 17.05 2.07
C GLU A 40 -5.14 17.37 3.54
N ILE A 41 -4.66 16.39 4.31
CA ILE A 41 -4.24 16.58 5.71
C ILE A 41 -3.02 17.52 5.78
N ALA A 42 -2.00 17.29 4.95
CA ALA A 42 -0.77 18.08 4.95
C ALA A 42 -1.03 19.56 4.61
N ASP A 43 -1.95 19.84 3.69
CA ASP A 43 -2.35 21.19 3.29
C ASP A 43 -3.28 21.89 4.30
N SER A 44 -3.85 21.12 5.22
CA SER A 44 -4.75 21.62 6.27
C SER A 44 -4.04 21.91 7.59
N LEU A 45 -2.75 21.57 7.71
CA LEU A 45 -1.96 21.85 8.90
C LEU A 45 -1.75 23.37 9.12
N PRO A 46 -1.71 23.83 10.39
CA PRO A 46 -2.12 23.12 11.60
C PRO A 46 -3.62 23.28 11.91
N ASP A 47 -4.27 24.31 11.36
CA ASP A 47 -5.51 24.87 11.92
C ASP A 47 -6.80 24.21 11.41
N ARG A 48 -6.75 23.42 10.33
CA ARG A 48 -7.94 22.88 9.65
C ARG A 48 -7.92 21.36 9.53
N VAL A 49 -7.10 20.67 10.32
CA VAL A 49 -6.99 19.22 10.29
C VAL A 49 -8.30 18.58 10.78
N ASP A 50 -8.83 17.65 10.00
CA ASP A 50 -9.96 16.82 10.41
C ASP A 50 -9.45 15.57 11.15
N GLU A 51 -9.78 15.47 12.44
CA GLU A 51 -9.37 14.35 13.31
C GLU A 51 -9.81 12.99 12.75
N ARG A 52 -10.99 12.92 12.10
CA ARG A 52 -11.50 11.67 11.52
C ARG A 52 -10.64 11.26 10.34
N GLN A 53 -10.30 12.19 9.44
CA GLN A 53 -9.41 11.91 8.33
C GLN A 53 -8.07 11.36 8.81
N CYS A 54 -7.54 11.88 9.93
CA CYS A 54 -6.32 11.35 10.54
C CYS A 54 -6.46 9.91 11.05
N VAL A 55 -7.58 9.56 11.71
CA VAL A 55 -7.84 8.16 12.13
C VAL A 55 -7.87 7.24 10.90
N TYR A 56 -8.65 7.61 9.88
CA TYR A 56 -8.77 6.81 8.66
C TYR A 56 -7.42 6.63 7.95
N ALA A 57 -6.64 7.69 7.81
CA ALA A 57 -5.32 7.63 7.17
C ALA A 57 -4.35 6.76 7.97
N ALA A 58 -4.34 6.87 9.30
CA ALA A 58 -3.48 6.06 10.16
C ALA A 58 -3.82 4.57 10.07
N ASP A 59 -5.11 4.21 10.09
CA ASP A 59 -5.56 2.82 9.95
C ASP A 59 -5.24 2.27 8.56
N ALA A 60 -5.47 3.06 7.51
CA ALA A 60 -5.16 2.65 6.13
C ALA A 60 -3.65 2.40 5.95
N LEU A 61 -2.79 3.29 6.43
CA LEU A 61 -1.33 3.09 6.39
C LEU A 61 -0.92 1.83 7.16
N ARG A 62 -1.47 1.63 8.37
CA ARG A 62 -1.10 0.52 9.25
C ARG A 62 -1.42 -0.84 8.65
N TYR A 63 -2.58 -0.99 8.03
CA TYR A 63 -3.07 -2.29 7.60
C TYR A 63 -3.00 -2.49 6.09
N ARG A 64 -3.40 -1.49 5.29
CA ARG A 64 -3.60 -1.67 3.84
C ARG A 64 -2.31 -1.68 3.05
N VAL A 65 -1.36 -0.82 3.43
CA VAL A 65 -0.06 -0.75 2.76
C VAL A 65 0.73 -2.02 3.04
N ASN A 66 0.82 -2.42 4.31
CA ASN A 66 1.55 -3.61 4.74
C ASN A 66 0.98 -4.91 4.12
N ILE A 67 -0.35 -5.12 4.19
CA ILE A 67 -0.98 -6.32 3.58
C ILE A 67 -0.71 -6.39 2.08
N HIS A 68 -0.67 -5.26 1.39
CA HIS A 68 -0.39 -5.21 -0.03
C HIS A 68 1.06 -5.57 -0.34
N HIS A 69 2.04 -4.97 0.34
CA HIS A 69 3.45 -5.31 0.17
C HIS A 69 3.71 -6.80 0.47
N GLN A 70 3.10 -7.35 1.53
CA GLN A 70 3.21 -8.77 1.86
C GLN A 70 2.67 -9.67 0.74
N LEU A 71 1.51 -9.35 0.18
CA LEU A 71 0.96 -10.08 -0.97
C LEU A 71 1.96 -10.08 -2.15
N GLU A 72 2.63 -8.96 -2.37
CA GLU A 72 3.59 -8.84 -3.46
C GLU A 72 4.86 -9.63 -3.19
N GLU A 73 5.46 -9.46 -2.03
CA GLU A 73 6.73 -10.08 -1.66
C GLU A 73 6.62 -11.58 -1.42
N GLU A 74 5.53 -12.05 -0.82
CA GLU A 74 5.35 -13.47 -0.48
C GLU A 74 4.74 -14.26 -1.64
N VAL A 75 3.99 -13.60 -2.54
CA VAL A 75 3.21 -14.30 -3.56
C VAL A 75 3.51 -13.84 -4.98
N LEU A 76 3.36 -12.56 -5.30
CA LEU A 76 3.49 -12.05 -6.67
C LEU A 76 4.93 -12.13 -7.19
N PHE A 77 5.88 -11.52 -6.49
CA PHE A 77 7.28 -11.41 -6.90
C PHE A 77 7.96 -12.79 -7.02
N PRO A 78 7.79 -13.74 -6.07
CA PRO A 78 8.36 -15.08 -6.22
C PRO A 78 7.85 -15.82 -7.45
N ARG A 79 6.57 -15.63 -7.82
CA ARG A 79 5.98 -16.24 -9.03
C ARG A 79 6.52 -15.63 -10.31
N LEU A 80 6.64 -14.30 -10.36
CA LEU A 80 7.30 -13.60 -11.47
C LEU A 80 8.75 -14.09 -11.65
N MET A 81 9.50 -14.23 -10.56
CA MET A 81 10.87 -14.74 -10.59
C MET A 81 10.96 -16.18 -11.10
N ALA A 82 10.00 -17.04 -10.72
CA ALA A 82 9.95 -18.42 -11.19
C ALA A 82 9.65 -18.51 -12.70
N ARG A 83 8.73 -17.67 -13.21
CA ARG A 83 8.34 -17.65 -14.63
C ARG A 83 9.40 -17.07 -15.55
N ALA A 84 10.19 -16.10 -15.07
CA ALA A 84 11.30 -15.52 -15.80
C ALA A 84 12.67 -16.02 -15.28
N THR A 85 12.80 -17.34 -15.12
CA THR A 85 14.03 -17.96 -14.62
C THR A 85 15.21 -17.60 -15.52
N GLY A 86 16.17 -16.84 -14.98
CA GLY A 86 17.39 -16.41 -15.69
C GLY A 86 17.37 -14.94 -16.11
N ASP A 87 16.23 -14.26 -15.99
CA ASP A 87 16.14 -12.81 -16.19
C ASP A 87 16.74 -12.07 -14.99
N ARG A 88 17.98 -11.58 -15.17
CA ARG A 88 18.69 -10.83 -14.12
C ARG A 88 18.16 -9.41 -13.95
N GLU A 89 17.60 -8.83 -15.01
CA GLU A 89 17.07 -7.47 -14.97
C GLU A 89 15.78 -7.45 -14.15
N LEU A 90 14.83 -8.35 -14.45
CA LEU A 90 13.61 -8.50 -13.67
C LEU A 90 13.92 -8.76 -12.20
N ARG A 91 14.87 -9.66 -11.90
CA ARG A 91 15.27 -9.92 -10.51
C ARG A 91 15.81 -8.67 -9.82
N GLY A 92 16.61 -7.87 -10.53
CA GLY A 92 17.11 -6.60 -10.01
C GLY A 92 15.98 -5.60 -9.71
N ILE A 93 14.98 -5.53 -10.59
CA ILE A 93 13.79 -4.68 -10.42
C ILE A 93 12.99 -5.12 -9.19
N LEU A 94 12.64 -6.41 -9.08
CA LEU A 94 11.83 -6.92 -7.98
C LEU A 94 12.52 -6.78 -6.62
N ASN A 95 13.84 -7.02 -6.56
CA ASN A 95 14.62 -6.79 -5.33
C ASN A 95 14.64 -5.32 -4.94
N ARG A 96 14.76 -4.41 -5.92
CA ARG A 96 14.71 -2.97 -5.67
C ARG A 96 13.35 -2.56 -5.11
N LEU A 97 12.24 -3.08 -5.66
CA LEU A 97 10.90 -2.78 -5.15
C LEU A 97 10.72 -3.24 -3.71
N ALA A 98 11.17 -4.45 -3.37
CA ALA A 98 11.14 -4.94 -1.99
C ALA A 98 12.01 -4.09 -1.01
N ASP A 99 13.13 -3.53 -1.48
CA ASP A 99 13.92 -2.59 -0.68
C ASP A 99 13.22 -1.21 -0.55
N GLU A 100 12.49 -0.77 -1.58
CA GLU A 100 11.64 0.42 -1.52
C GLU A 100 10.48 0.22 -0.53
N HIS A 101 9.81 -0.94 -0.52
CA HIS A 101 8.76 -1.27 0.47
C HIS A 101 9.25 -1.11 1.91
N ARG A 102 10.43 -1.65 2.25
CA ARG A 102 11.01 -1.51 3.59
C ARG A 102 11.26 -0.03 3.97
N THR A 103 11.63 0.79 2.99
CA THR A 103 11.84 2.22 3.21
C THR A 103 10.49 2.93 3.42
N ASP A 104 9.49 2.59 2.61
CA ASP A 104 8.15 3.14 2.72
C ASP A 104 7.45 2.74 4.02
N GLU A 105 7.67 1.52 4.52
CA GLU A 105 7.18 1.05 5.83
C GLU A 105 7.69 1.93 6.97
N GLY A 106 8.98 2.26 6.99
CA GLY A 106 9.54 3.17 8.00
C GLY A 106 8.92 4.57 7.93
N HIS A 107 8.70 5.11 6.73
CA HIS A 107 8.01 6.38 6.55
C HIS A 107 6.52 6.30 6.97
N CYS A 108 5.86 5.16 6.73
CA CYS A 108 4.49 4.92 7.18
C CYS A 108 4.39 4.94 8.71
N GLU A 109 5.34 4.32 9.43
CA GLU A 109 5.36 4.32 10.90
C GLU A 109 5.42 5.74 11.47
N GLU A 110 6.32 6.59 10.94
CA GLU A 110 6.43 8.00 11.34
C GLU A 110 5.13 8.77 11.07
N ALA A 111 4.54 8.56 9.88
CA ALA A 111 3.27 9.19 9.51
C ALA A 111 2.11 8.71 10.40
N ILE A 112 2.05 7.41 10.73
CA ILE A 112 1.03 6.86 11.64
C ILE A 112 1.14 7.51 13.02
N GLU A 113 2.34 7.71 13.57
CA GLU A 113 2.52 8.38 14.85
C GLU A 113 2.01 9.82 14.81
N LEU A 114 2.37 10.57 13.76
CA LEU A 114 1.90 11.94 13.55
C LEU A 114 0.38 12.01 13.43
N LEU A 115 -0.22 11.18 12.56
CA LEU A 115 -1.66 11.13 12.32
C LEU A 115 -2.42 10.73 13.59
N THR A 116 -1.88 9.80 14.38
CA THR A 116 -2.45 9.42 15.67
C THR A 116 -2.46 10.61 16.63
N LYS A 117 -1.43 11.45 16.67
CA LYS A 117 -1.45 12.66 17.53
C LYS A 117 -2.47 13.68 17.02
N LEU A 118 -2.49 13.91 15.72
CA LEU A 118 -3.43 14.83 15.07
C LEU A 118 -4.89 14.41 15.31
N SER A 119 -5.20 13.11 15.32
CA SER A 119 -6.54 12.59 15.60
C SER A 119 -7.03 12.85 17.03
N HIS A 120 -6.15 13.25 17.95
CA HIS A 120 -6.48 13.66 19.32
C HIS A 120 -6.44 15.19 19.49
N GLY A 121 -6.44 15.94 18.39
CA GLY A 121 -6.37 17.40 18.40
C GLY A 121 -5.01 17.95 18.84
N MET A 122 -3.96 17.12 18.82
CA MET A 122 -2.60 17.54 19.21
C MET A 122 -1.84 18.05 17.98
N PRO A 123 -1.55 19.37 17.87
CA PRO A 123 -0.80 19.89 16.74
C PRO A 123 0.65 19.39 16.76
N PRO A 124 1.31 19.28 15.59
CA PRO A 124 2.70 18.86 15.53
C PRO A 124 3.60 19.94 16.14
N PRO A 125 4.73 19.55 16.76
CA PRO A 125 5.68 20.51 17.33
C PRO A 125 6.35 21.38 16.25
N ASN A 126 6.47 20.86 15.02
CA ASN A 126 6.94 21.59 13.85
C ASN A 126 6.04 21.26 12.64
N VAL A 127 5.23 22.23 12.25
CA VAL A 127 4.26 22.12 11.15
C VAL A 127 4.94 21.91 9.80
N GLU A 128 6.03 22.62 9.53
CA GLU A 128 6.76 22.52 8.27
C GLU A 128 7.39 21.13 8.11
N ALA A 129 7.99 20.61 9.19
CA ALA A 129 8.55 19.25 9.19
C ALA A 129 7.48 18.17 9.01
N ALA A 130 6.32 18.32 9.67
CA ALA A 130 5.19 17.42 9.50
C ALA A 130 4.66 17.41 8.06
N GLY A 131 4.48 18.60 7.47
CA GLY A 131 4.07 18.72 6.07
C GLY A 131 5.10 18.13 5.09
N TYR A 132 6.40 18.35 5.34
CA TYR A 132 7.47 17.77 4.51
C TYR A 132 7.50 16.24 4.58
N MET A 133 7.37 15.66 5.79
CA MET A 133 7.31 14.22 6.00
C MET A 133 6.14 13.58 5.24
N LEU A 134 4.93 14.13 5.40
CA LEU A 134 3.74 13.61 4.70
C LEU A 134 3.90 13.67 3.17
N ARG A 135 4.44 14.79 2.64
CA ARG A 135 4.72 14.95 1.20
C ARG A 135 5.73 13.93 0.70
N GLY A 136 6.82 13.71 1.44
CA GLY A 136 7.81 12.69 1.11
C GLY A 136 7.19 11.30 0.96
N LEU A 137 6.31 10.92 1.90
CA LEU A 137 5.60 9.64 1.90
C LEU A 137 4.66 9.51 0.69
N PHE A 138 3.69 10.41 0.53
CA PHE A 138 2.67 10.23 -0.51
C PHE A 138 3.23 10.40 -1.93
N GLU A 139 4.26 11.23 -2.12
CA GLU A 139 4.93 11.32 -3.42
C GLU A 139 5.77 10.07 -3.72
N GLY A 140 6.38 9.47 -2.69
CA GLY A 140 7.07 8.19 -2.77
C GLY A 140 6.14 7.08 -3.24
N LEU A 141 5.05 6.86 -2.50
CA LEU A 141 4.04 5.86 -2.81
C LEU A 141 3.44 6.05 -4.21
N ARG A 142 3.12 7.30 -4.61
CA ARG A 142 2.62 7.58 -5.97
C ARG A 142 3.61 7.15 -7.07
N ARG A 143 4.91 7.41 -6.90
CA ARG A 143 5.94 6.99 -7.86
C ARG A 143 6.11 5.48 -7.88
N HIS A 144 6.08 4.84 -6.72
CA HIS A 144 6.18 3.40 -6.57
C HIS A 144 5.01 2.70 -7.29
N ILE A 145 3.78 3.06 -6.95
CA ILE A 145 2.55 2.53 -7.57
C ILE A 145 2.53 2.79 -9.09
N ALA A 146 2.99 3.96 -9.55
CA ALA A 146 3.08 4.26 -10.97
C ALA A 146 4.02 3.27 -11.68
N PHE A 147 5.19 3.00 -11.11
CA PHE A 147 6.12 2.03 -11.66
C PHE A 147 5.52 0.63 -11.74
N GLU A 148 4.84 0.19 -10.69
CA GLU A 148 4.21 -1.14 -10.68
C GLU A 148 3.07 -1.26 -11.69
N ASN A 149 2.24 -0.23 -11.81
CA ASN A 149 1.18 -0.18 -12.82
C ASN A 149 1.73 -0.21 -14.25
N ASP A 150 2.82 0.50 -14.51
CA ASP A 150 3.37 0.67 -15.85
C ASP A 150 4.29 -0.49 -16.26
N HIS A 151 4.86 -1.22 -15.29
CA HIS A 151 5.86 -2.25 -15.55
C HIS A 151 5.51 -3.60 -14.93
N VAL A 152 5.27 -3.68 -13.63
CA VAL A 152 5.09 -4.96 -12.91
C VAL A 152 3.78 -5.64 -13.30
N LEU A 153 2.65 -4.94 -13.29
CA LEU A 153 1.36 -5.50 -13.65
C LEU A 153 1.30 -5.98 -15.11
N PRO A 154 1.80 -5.24 -16.13
CA PRO A 154 1.91 -5.74 -17.49
C PRO A 154 2.79 -7.00 -17.60
N MET A 155 3.91 -7.07 -16.88
CA MET A 155 4.75 -8.28 -16.84
C MET A 155 4.00 -9.45 -16.19
N ALA A 156 3.28 -9.22 -15.09
CA ALA A 156 2.47 -10.25 -14.45
C ALA A 156 1.37 -10.78 -15.38
N GLN A 157 0.69 -9.90 -16.13
CA GLN A 157 -0.29 -10.30 -17.13
C GLN A 157 0.31 -11.14 -18.25
N ALA A 158 1.56 -10.86 -18.65
CA ALA A 158 2.24 -11.57 -19.73
C ALA A 158 2.84 -12.92 -19.29
N LEU A 159 3.28 -13.05 -18.04
CA LEU A 159 4.09 -14.18 -17.57
C LEU A 159 3.33 -15.18 -16.69
N LEU A 160 2.37 -14.71 -15.89
CA LEU A 160 1.69 -15.58 -14.93
C LEU A 160 0.67 -16.48 -15.62
N GLN A 161 0.62 -17.73 -15.18
CA GLN A 161 -0.37 -18.71 -15.64
C GLN A 161 -1.51 -18.85 -14.63
N GLU A 162 -2.53 -19.62 -14.98
CA GLU A 162 -3.73 -19.82 -14.15
C GLU A 162 -3.40 -20.27 -12.73
N ASP A 163 -2.48 -21.23 -12.55
CA ASP A 163 -2.06 -21.70 -11.22
C ASP A 163 -1.38 -20.61 -10.37
N ASP A 164 -0.64 -19.70 -11.01
CA ASP A 164 -0.01 -18.55 -10.32
C ASP A 164 -1.07 -17.56 -9.84
N LEU A 165 -2.02 -17.27 -10.73
CA LEU A 165 -3.14 -16.35 -10.47
C LEU A 165 -4.10 -16.92 -9.42
N GLU A 166 -4.35 -18.22 -9.42
CA GLU A 166 -5.19 -18.87 -8.42
C GLU A 166 -4.52 -18.83 -7.05
N ALA A 167 -3.20 -18.99 -6.97
CA ALA A 167 -2.50 -18.85 -5.70
C ALA A 167 -2.52 -17.39 -5.19
N LEU A 168 -2.43 -16.40 -6.09
CA LEU A 168 -2.64 -15.00 -5.74
C LEU A 168 -4.06 -14.75 -5.22
N ALA A 169 -5.08 -15.30 -5.89
CA ALA A 169 -6.47 -15.20 -5.45
C ALA A 169 -6.71 -15.89 -4.10
N CYS A 170 -6.09 -17.05 -3.86
CA CYS A 170 -6.12 -17.75 -2.57
C CYS A 170 -5.56 -16.87 -1.46
N GLU A 171 -4.40 -16.23 -1.67
CA GLU A 171 -3.79 -15.38 -0.65
C GLU A 171 -4.63 -14.12 -0.38
N ILE A 172 -5.14 -13.48 -1.43
CA ILE A 172 -6.06 -12.32 -1.31
C ILE A 172 -7.29 -12.69 -0.47
N ARG A 173 -7.88 -13.87 -0.69
CA ARG A 173 -9.01 -14.36 0.11
C ARG A 173 -8.61 -14.69 1.55
N ARG A 174 -7.38 -15.15 1.79
CA ARG A 174 -6.88 -15.55 3.11
C ARG A 174 -6.68 -14.34 4.03
N THR A 175 -6.07 -13.28 3.50
CA THR A 175 -5.76 -12.04 4.25
C THR A 175 -7.02 -11.31 4.75
N ASP A 176 -8.18 -11.55 4.13
CA ASP A 176 -9.48 -11.04 4.59
C ASP A 176 -10.12 -11.84 5.72
N GLN A 177 -9.95 -13.16 5.71
CA GLN A 177 -10.56 -14.05 6.70
C GLN A 177 -9.87 -13.97 8.06
N HIS A 178 -8.59 -13.59 8.05
CA HIS A 178 -7.79 -13.38 9.24
C HIS A 178 -7.06 -12.04 9.09
N PRO A 179 -7.74 -10.91 9.38
CA PRO A 179 -7.03 -9.66 9.55
C PRO A 179 -6.14 -9.87 10.78
N GLU A 180 -4.85 -10.16 10.57
CA GLU A 180 -3.91 -10.30 11.67
C GLU A 180 -4.07 -9.09 12.58
N PRO A 181 -4.35 -9.26 13.88
CA PRO A 181 -4.12 -8.17 14.82
C PRO A 181 -2.61 -7.93 14.79
N ALA A 182 -2.21 -6.77 14.23
CA ALA A 182 -0.83 -6.36 14.01
C ALA A 182 0.15 -7.04 14.99
N GLY A 183 1.04 -7.85 14.42
CA GLY A 183 1.95 -8.73 15.13
C GLY A 183 2.61 -8.05 16.33
N SER A 184 2.40 -8.66 17.48
CA SER A 184 3.47 -8.80 18.45
C SER A 184 4.56 -9.64 17.78
N SER A 185 5.62 -9.00 17.28
CA SER A 185 6.85 -9.72 16.88
C SER A 185 8.09 -8.86 17.13
N HIS A 186 8.54 -9.01 18.38
CA HIS A 186 9.91 -8.94 18.92
C HIS A 186 10.56 -7.57 19.10
#